data_AF-A0A962AME7-F1
#
_entry.id   AF-A0A962AME7-F1
#
_cell.length_a   1.000
_cell.length_b   1.000
_cell.length_c   1.000
_cell.angle_alpha   90.00
_cell.angle_beta   90.00
_cell.angle_gamma   90.00
#
_symmetry.space_group_name_H-M   'P 1'
#
loop_
_entity.id
_entity.type
_entity.pdbx_description
1 polymer ?
#
loop_
_entity_poly.entity_id
_entity_poly.type
_entity_poly.pdbx_seq_one_letter_code
_entity_poly.pdbx_strand_id
1 'polypeptide(L)'
;LIGTIAGSASHLSLAWLAAEGRSDYIAFVTAVSIEGFAYAFAQVVLITYMSELASTELAASQYALLTSLCALPGSFLAGASGFIVERVGFEHFFIGTSLIGIPVALLAWFVWRNHPPVVTAAEPATVE
;
A
#
# COMPACT_ATOMS: atom_id res chain seq x y z
N LEU A 1 9.10 1.60 -4.18
CA LEU A 1 9.52 0.37 -4.90
C LEU A 1 9.46 -0.87 -4.03
N ILE A 2 10.13 -0.92 -2.87
CA ILE A 2 10.06 -2.11 -1.99
C ILE A 2 8.62 -2.38 -1.55
N GLY A 3 7.88 -1.35 -1.09
CA GLY A 3 6.49 -1.51 -0.69
C GLY A 3 5.55 -1.96 -1.80
N THR A 4 5.79 -1.57 -3.06
CA THR A 4 4.94 -1.98 -4.20
C THR A 4 5.17 -3.45 -4.56
N ILE A 5 6.41 -3.92 -4.47
CA ILE A 5 6.75 -5.34 -4.65
C ILE A 5 6.15 -6.17 -3.51
N ALA A 6 6.33 -5.72 -2.26
CA ALA A 6 5.79 -6.40 -1.08
C ALA A 6 4.26 -6.52 -1.12
N GLY A 7 3.56 -5.43 -1.49
CA GLY A 7 2.10 -5.44 -1.66
C GLY A 7 1.63 -6.32 -2.82
N SER A 8 2.34 -6.33 -3.95
CA SER A 8 1.97 -7.22 -5.06
C SER A 8 2.14 -8.70 -4.68
N ALA A 9 3.23 -9.01 -3.96
CA ALA A 9 3.52 -10.35 -3.48
C ALA A 9 2.51 -10.84 -2.44
N SER A 10 2.03 -9.97 -1.54
CA SER A 10 0.99 -10.35 -0.57
C SER A 10 -0.33 -10.70 -1.25
N HIS A 11 -0.75 -9.93 -2.26
CA HIS A 11 -1.94 -10.24 -3.04
C HIS A 11 -1.82 -11.55 -3.83
N LEU A 12 -0.60 -11.86 -4.33
CA LEU A 12 -0.35 -13.14 -4.98
C LEU A 12 -0.42 -14.32 -4.00
N SER A 13 0.03 -14.13 -2.76
CA SER A 13 -0.13 -15.12 -1.69
C SER A 13 -1.61 -15.40 -1.37
N LEU A 14 -2.48 -14.39 -1.43
CA LEU A 14 -3.93 -14.54 -1.26
C LEU A 14 -4.59 -15.24 -2.45
N ALA A 15 -4.12 -14.97 -3.68
CA ALA A 15 -4.57 -15.69 -4.86
C ALA A 15 -4.22 -17.18 -4.80
N TRP A 16 -3.00 -17.51 -4.37
CA TRP A 16 -2.56 -18.90 -4.16
C TRP A 16 -3.47 -19.63 -3.16
N LEU A 17 -3.75 -18.98 -2.03
CA LEU A 17 -4.66 -19.53 -1.02
C LEU A 17 -6.08 -19.76 -1.55
N ALA A 18 -6.58 -18.83 -2.38
CA ALA A 18 -7.90 -18.96 -3.00
C ALA A 18 -7.96 -20.11 -4.02
N ALA A 19 -6.86 -20.40 -4.73
CA ALA A 19 -6.76 -21.49 -5.70
C ALA A 19 -6.63 -22.87 -5.04
N GLU A 20 -5.97 -22.96 -3.88
CA GLU A 20 -5.74 -24.25 -3.20
C GLU A 20 -7.05 -24.90 -2.72
N GLY A 21 -8.11 -24.12 -2.49
CA GLY A 21 -9.47 -24.60 -2.17
C GLY A 21 -9.61 -25.45 -0.89
N ARG A 22 -8.50 -25.71 -0.20
CA ARG A 22 -8.38 -26.54 1.00
C ARG A 22 -8.27 -25.63 2.21
N SER A 23 -8.99 -25.99 3.28
CA SER A 23 -8.95 -25.29 4.57
C SER A 23 -7.64 -25.56 5.32
N ASP A 24 -6.50 -25.24 4.70
CA ASP A 24 -5.21 -25.27 5.36
C ASP A 24 -5.04 -23.99 6.18
N TYR A 25 -5.26 -24.13 7.48
CA TYR A 25 -5.17 -23.04 8.45
C TYR A 25 -3.79 -22.37 8.45
N ILE A 26 -2.71 -23.12 8.21
CA ILE A 26 -1.36 -22.56 8.20
C ILE A 26 -1.13 -21.71 6.96
N ALA A 27 -1.62 -22.14 5.80
CA ALA A 27 -1.58 -21.34 4.57
C ALA A 27 -2.39 -20.03 4.72
N PHE A 28 -3.54 -20.09 5.40
CA PHE A 28 -4.34 -18.90 5.69
C PHE A 28 -3.60 -17.91 6.61
N VAL A 29 -3.08 -18.38 7.75
CA VAL A 29 -2.37 -17.52 8.72
C VAL A 29 -1.14 -16.87 8.09
N THR A 30 -0.39 -17.63 7.30
CA THR A 30 0.83 -17.11 6.63
C THR A 30 0.49 -16.03 5.60
N ALA A 31 -0.48 -16.27 4.71
CA ALA A 31 -0.89 -15.29 3.71
C ALA A 31 -1.42 -13.98 4.32
N VAL A 32 -2.29 -14.09 5.34
CA VAL A 32 -2.83 -12.91 6.05
C VAL A 32 -1.74 -12.17 6.82
N SER A 33 -0.77 -12.89 7.39
CA SER A 33 0.37 -12.25 8.09
C SER A 33 1.26 -11.47 7.12
N ILE A 34 1.51 -12.02 5.93
CA ILE A 34 2.28 -11.32 4.87
C ILE A 34 1.54 -10.08 4.39
N GLU A 35 0.22 -10.17 4.20
CA GLU A 35 -0.63 -9.03 3.84
C GLU A 35 -0.63 -7.94 4.91
N GLY A 36 -0.84 -8.30 6.18
CA GLY A 36 -0.83 -7.35 7.28
C GLY A 36 0.52 -6.63 7.44
N PHE A 37 1.63 -7.34 7.23
CA PHE A 37 2.96 -6.73 7.22
C PHE A 37 3.14 -5.74 6.07
N ALA A 38 2.73 -6.11 4.85
CA ALA A 38 2.80 -5.22 3.69
C ALA A 38 1.92 -3.98 3.88
N TYR A 39 0.73 -4.14 4.45
CA TYR A 39 -0.17 -3.04 4.79
C TYR A 39 0.43 -2.09 5.82
N ALA A 40 1.01 -2.63 6.90
CA ALA A 40 1.69 -1.82 7.91
C ALA A 40 2.89 -1.04 7.32
N PHE A 41 3.68 -1.69 6.46
CA PHE A 41 4.78 -1.04 5.76
C PHE A 41 4.31 0.13 4.89
N ALA A 42 3.23 -0.06 4.12
CA ALA A 42 2.65 0.98 3.30
C ALA A 42 2.16 2.18 4.13
N GLN A 43 1.55 1.93 5.30
CA GLN A 43 1.11 2.98 6.21
C GLN A 43 2.27 3.80 6.77
N VAL A 44 3.38 3.16 7.18
CA VAL A 44 4.57 3.88 7.65
C VAL A 44 5.13 4.79 6.56
N VAL A 45 5.28 4.27 5.34
CA VAL A 45 5.76 5.06 4.19
C VAL A 45 4.84 6.25 3.91
N LEU A 46 3.52 6.04 3.99
CA LEU A 46 2.53 7.10 3.76
C LEU A 46 2.66 8.22 4.80
N ILE A 47 2.73 7.87 6.09
CA ILE A 47 2.87 8.85 7.19
C ILE A 47 4.18 9.65 7.03
N THR A 48 5.29 8.97 6.69
CA THR A 48 6.56 9.66 6.40
C THR A 48 6.41 10.64 5.24
N TYR A 49 5.76 10.26 4.15
CA TYR A 49 5.52 11.15 3.01
C TYR A 49 4.62 12.33 3.37
N MET A 50 3.55 12.11 4.15
CA MET A 50 2.69 13.20 4.63
C MET A 50 3.47 14.18 5.51
N SER A 51 4.41 13.68 6.32
CA SER A 51 5.26 14.53 7.17
C SER A 51 6.18 15.44 6.35
N GLU A 52 6.59 15.04 5.16
CA GLU A 52 7.37 15.88 4.25
C GLU A 52 6.50 16.93 3.55
N LEU A 53 5.21 16.64 3.34
CA LEU A 53 4.26 17.50 2.63
C LEU A 53 3.54 18.51 3.53
N ALA A 54 3.43 18.24 4.83
CA ALA A 54 2.70 19.08 5.77
C ALA A 54 3.50 20.34 6.16
N SER A 55 2.96 21.51 5.79
CA SER A 55 3.45 22.80 6.28
C SER A 55 2.96 23.08 7.71
N THR A 56 3.79 23.71 8.55
CA THR A 56 3.50 23.96 9.98
C THR A 56 2.29 24.87 10.24
N GLU A 57 1.79 25.59 9.23
CA GLU A 57 0.77 26.63 9.40
C GLU A 57 -0.69 26.11 9.33
N LEU A 58 -0.94 25.00 8.61
CA LEU A 58 -2.27 24.38 8.43
C LEU A 58 -2.22 22.83 8.45
N ALA A 59 -1.22 22.26 9.15
CA ALA A 59 -0.92 20.83 9.17
C ALA A 59 -2.13 19.94 9.47
N ALA A 60 -3.02 20.34 10.39
CA ALA A 60 -4.20 19.56 10.75
C ALA A 60 -5.17 19.36 9.58
N SER A 61 -5.52 20.42 8.86
CA SER A 61 -6.45 20.36 7.72
C SER A 61 -5.82 19.68 6.51
N GLN A 62 -4.52 19.91 6.26
CA GLN A 62 -3.79 19.27 5.16
C GLN A 62 -3.66 17.76 5.40
N TYR A 63 -3.28 17.35 6.60
CA TYR A 63 -3.19 15.93 6.95
C TYR A 63 -4.55 15.24 6.88
N ALA A 64 -5.62 15.87 7.36
CA ALA A 64 -6.98 15.33 7.27
C ALA A 64 -7.45 15.18 5.81
N LEU A 65 -7.20 16.17 4.95
CA LEU A 65 -7.57 16.12 3.54
C LEU A 65 -6.79 15.05 2.80
N LEU A 66 -5.47 14.96 3.02
CA LEU A 66 -4.62 13.96 2.38
C LEU A 66 -4.96 12.54 2.86
N THR A 67 -5.21 12.36 4.17
CA THR A 67 -5.64 11.06 4.71
C THR A 67 -7.02 10.65 4.18
N SER A 68 -7.96 11.59 4.09
CA SER A 68 -9.29 11.34 3.49
C SER A 68 -9.15 10.95 2.02
N LEU A 69 -8.30 11.63 1.27
CA LEU A 69 -8.04 11.33 -0.14
C LEU A 69 -7.41 9.94 -0.32
N CYS A 70 -6.55 9.50 0.59
CA CYS A 70 -6.00 8.14 0.59
C CYS A 70 -7.05 7.07 0.95
N ALA A 71 -7.91 7.34 1.94
CA ALA A 71 -8.86 6.36 2.48
C ALA A 71 -10.14 6.19 1.63
N LEU A 72 -10.58 7.25 0.95
CA LEU A 72 -11.82 7.28 0.16
C LEU A 72 -11.84 6.24 -0.97
N PRO A 73 -10.85 6.19 -1.89
CA PRO A 73 -10.87 5.23 -2.98
C PRO A 73 -10.79 3.78 -2.46
N GLY A 74 -9.98 3.53 -1.43
CA GLY A 74 -9.87 2.21 -0.80
C GLY A 74 -11.20 1.74 -0.22
N SER A 75 -11.89 2.60 0.53
CA SER A 75 -13.20 2.28 1.13
C SER A 75 -14.27 2.04 0.07
N PHE A 76 -14.29 2.83 -1.01
CA PHE A 76 -15.24 2.64 -2.10
C PHE A 76 -15.03 1.32 -2.84
N LEU A 77 -13.77 1.01 -3.18
CA LEU A 77 -13.41 -0.24 -3.84
C LEU A 77 -13.64 -1.46 -2.94
N ALA A 78 -13.41 -1.35 -1.64
CA ALA A 78 -13.70 -2.41 -0.68
C ALA A 78 -15.21 -2.70 -0.55
N GLY A 79 -16.06 -1.67 -0.64
CA GLY A 79 -17.51 -1.86 -0.70
C GLY A 79 -17.97 -2.49 -2.02
N ALA A 80 -17.37 -2.08 -3.14
CA ALA A 80 -17.72 -2.59 -4.47
C ALA A 80 -17.14 -4.00 -4.76
N SER A 81 -16.06 -4.40 -4.08
CA SER A 81 -15.35 -5.65 -4.35
C SER A 81 -16.23 -6.89 -4.12
N GLY A 82 -17.16 -6.86 -3.16
CA GLY A 82 -18.07 -7.96 -2.88
C GLY A 82 -18.89 -8.38 -4.10
N PHE A 83 -19.44 -7.40 -4.82
CA PHE A 83 -20.20 -7.65 -6.06
C PHE A 83 -19.34 -8.22 -7.19
N ILE A 84 -18.04 -7.90 -7.21
CA ILE A 84 -17.08 -8.37 -8.21
C ILE A 84 -16.68 -9.81 -7.88
N VAL A 85 -16.33 -10.08 -6.62
CA VAL A 85 -15.93 -11.42 -6.15
C VAL A 85 -17.06 -12.43 -6.34
N GLU A 86 -18.32 -12.03 -6.12
CA GLU A 86 -19.47 -12.91 -6.33
C GLU A 86 -19.60 -13.39 -7.79
N ARG A 87 -19.09 -12.62 -8.77
CA ARG A 87 -19.15 -12.96 -10.19
C ARG A 87 -17.88 -13.61 -10.73
N VAL A 88 -16.71 -13.21 -10.21
CA VAL A 88 -15.40 -13.55 -10.79
C VAL A 88 -14.61 -14.53 -9.91
N GLY A 89 -15.01 -14.70 -8.64
CA GLY A 89 -14.33 -15.56 -7.67
C GLY A 89 -13.11 -14.90 -7.02
N PHE A 90 -12.71 -15.42 -5.86
CA PHE A 90 -11.61 -14.86 -5.06
C PHE A 90 -10.25 -14.95 -5.76
N GLU A 91 -9.96 -16.06 -6.44
CA GLU A 91 -8.68 -16.27 -7.13
C GLU A 91 -8.40 -15.17 -8.17
N HIS A 92 -9.29 -15.00 -9.13
CA HIS A 92 -9.16 -14.00 -10.19
C HIS A 92 -9.19 -12.56 -9.65
N PHE A 93 -9.94 -12.32 -8.58
CA PHE A 93 -9.95 -11.01 -7.91
C PHE A 93 -8.59 -10.67 -7.28
N PHE A 94 -7.97 -11.61 -6.58
CA PHE A 94 -6.64 -11.38 -5.99
C PHE A 94 -5.53 -11.28 -7.03
N ILE A 95 -5.61 -12.04 -8.12
CA ILE A 95 -4.71 -11.87 -9.27
C ILE A 95 -4.88 -10.46 -9.87
N GLY A 96 -6.11 -10.03 -10.12
CA GLY A 96 -6.41 -8.71 -10.67
C GLY A 96 -5.90 -7.58 -9.78
N THR A 97 -6.05 -7.69 -8.46
CA THR A 97 -5.53 -6.69 -7.52
C THR A 97 -4.01 -6.70 -7.40
N SER A 98 -3.35 -7.86 -7.52
CA SER A 98 -1.87 -7.94 -7.60
C SER A 98 -1.34 -7.20 -8.83
N LEU A 99 -2.04 -7.28 -9.97
CA LEU A 99 -1.65 -6.56 -11.19
C LEU A 99 -1.75 -5.04 -11.07
N ILE A 100 -2.59 -4.51 -10.17
CA ILE A 100 -2.65 -3.06 -9.87
C ILE A 100 -1.31 -2.58 -9.27
N GLY A 101 -0.53 -3.46 -8.66
CA GLY A 101 0.81 -3.13 -8.17
C GLY A 101 1.80 -2.75 -9.28
N ILE A 102 1.59 -3.21 -10.52
CA ILE A 102 2.46 -2.92 -11.67
C ILE A 102 2.42 -1.43 -12.04
N PRO A 103 1.27 -0.80 -12.34
CA PRO A 103 1.24 0.63 -12.65
C PRO A 103 1.74 1.48 -11.48
N VAL A 104 1.51 1.06 -10.23
CA VAL A 104 2.05 1.76 -9.05
C VAL A 104 3.57 1.66 -8.98
N ALA A 105 4.15 0.49 -9.26
CA ALA A 105 5.60 0.31 -9.31
C ALA A 105 6.24 1.13 -10.44
N LEU A 106 5.61 1.17 -11.62
CA LEU A 106 6.04 2.00 -12.74
C LEU A 106 6.01 3.50 -12.39
N LEU A 107 4.94 3.95 -11.74
CA LEU A 107 4.82 5.35 -11.29
C LEU A 107 5.90 5.68 -10.24
N ALA A 108 6.10 4.81 -9.25
CA ALA A 108 7.13 5.01 -8.23
C ALA A 108 8.55 5.05 -8.84
N TRP A 109 8.81 4.20 -9.84
CA TRP A 109 10.07 4.23 -10.58
C TRP A 109 10.24 5.51 -11.40
N PHE A 110 9.18 5.96 -12.06
CA PHE A 110 9.18 7.20 -12.83
C PHE A 110 9.44 8.43 -11.95
N VAL A 111 8.76 8.53 -10.80
CA VAL A 111 8.98 9.62 -9.83
C VAL A 111 10.40 9.59 -9.30
N TRP A 112 10.91 8.43 -8.91
CA TRP A 112 12.29 8.28 -8.42
C TRP A 112 13.33 8.72 -9.47
N ARG A 113 13.07 8.42 -10.75
CA ARG A 113 13.96 8.83 -11.85
C ARG A 113 13.97 10.34 -12.07
N ASN A 114 12.84 11.01 -11.90
CA ASN A 114 12.69 12.44 -12.19
C ASN A 114 12.97 13.35 -10.98
N HIS A 115 12.87 12.82 -9.76
CA HIS A 115 13.11 13.54 -8.51
C HIS A 115 14.02 12.71 -7.59
N PRO A 116 15.36 12.82 -7.71
CA PRO A 116 16.26 12.19 -6.76
C PRO A 116 16.04 12.76 -5.35
N PRO A 117 16.20 11.93 -4.29
CA PRO A 117 15.92 12.36 -2.93
C PRO A 117 16.79 13.55 -2.54
N VAL A 118 16.16 14.61 -2.05
CA VAL A 118 16.86 15.69 -1.35
C VAL A 118 17.35 15.07 -0.05
N VAL A 119 18.60 14.62 -0.02
CA VAL A 119 19.27 14.28 1.23
C VAL A 119 19.47 15.60 1.97
N THR A 120 18.51 15.95 2.83
CA THR A 120 18.74 17.00 3.82
C THR A 120 19.84 16.49 4.73
N ALA A 121 21.09 16.92 4.46
CA ALA A 121 22.21 16.68 5.35
C ALA A 121 21.76 17.13 6.75
N ALA A 122 21.85 16.23 7.72
CA ALA A 122 21.58 16.55 9.11
C ALA A 122 22.38 17.80 9.47
N GLU A 123 21.67 18.90 9.74
CA GLU A 123 22.29 20.11 10.28
C GLU A 123 22.98 19.69 11.58
N PRO A 124 24.31 19.84 11.70
CA PRO A 124 25.01 19.43 12.91
C PRO A 124 24.40 20.21 14.06
N ALA A 125 23.81 19.49 15.01
CA ALA A 125 23.24 20.06 16.22
C ALA A 125 24.29 21.00 16.86
N THR A 126 24.07 22.30 16.71
CA THR A 126 24.77 23.30 17.50
C THR A 126 24.28 23.14 18.92
N VAL A 127 25.05 22.39 19.70
CA VAL A 127 24.96 22.37 21.15
C VAL A 127 25.46 23.74 21.61
N GLU A 128 24.54 24.66 21.87
CA GLU A 128 24.76 25.84 22.73
C GLU A 128 23.93 25.69 24.00
#